data_AF-A0A0H3PG09-F1
#
_entry.id   AF-A0A0H3PG09-F1
#
_cell.length_a   1.000
_cell.length_b   1.000
_cell.length_c   1.000
_cell.angle_alpha   90.00
_cell.angle_beta   90.00
_cell.angle_gamma   90.00
#
_symmetry.space_group_name_H-M   'P 1'
#
loop_
_entity.id
_entity.type
_entity.pdbx_description
1 polymer ?
#
loop_
_entity_poly.entity_id
_entity_poly.type
_entity_poly.pdbx_seq_one_letter_code
_entity_poly.pdbx_strand_id
1 'polypeptide(L)'
;MAKIPPHLDKGWYMFFVSLYLHIYWVLGATMGNLFGTVLPFNLKGVEFSMTALFLVIFAENWLKEKSHESSLLGLGIALVFLLIIGKEYFLIPTLIGIWLILTMRITKLETKLESLK
;
A
#
# COMPACT_ATOMS: atom_id res chain seq x y z
N MET A 1 -5.68 15.87 -0.41
CA MET A 1 -7.09 15.53 -0.70
C MET A 1 -7.48 16.10 -2.04
N ALA A 2 -8.24 15.35 -2.85
CA ALA A 2 -8.79 15.87 -4.10
C ALA A 2 -9.56 17.16 -3.82
N LYS A 3 -9.30 18.23 -4.59
CA LYS A 3 -10.06 19.47 -4.51
C LYS A 3 -11.41 19.23 -5.18
N ILE A 4 -12.42 18.89 -4.36
CA ILE A 4 -13.78 18.67 -4.85
C ILE A 4 -14.40 20.04 -5.13
N PRO A 5 -14.97 20.28 -6.32
CA PRO A 5 -15.64 21.52 -6.64
C PRO A 5 -16.80 21.78 -5.65
N PRO A 6 -17.00 23.02 -5.18
CA PRO A 6 -18.00 23.33 -4.15
C PRO A 6 -19.46 23.10 -4.56
N HIS A 7 -19.73 22.92 -5.87
CA HIS A 7 -21.06 22.65 -6.41
C HIS A 7 -21.43 21.16 -6.47
N LEU A 8 -20.50 20.26 -6.11
CA LEU A 8 -20.67 18.81 -6.22
C LEU A 8 -20.81 18.19 -4.83
N ASP A 9 -21.79 17.29 -4.66
CA ASP A 9 -21.93 16.54 -3.43
C ASP A 9 -20.73 15.61 -3.21
N LYS A 10 -20.06 15.79 -2.06
CA LYS A 10 -18.85 15.05 -1.70
C LYS A 10 -19.09 13.54 -1.57
N GLY A 11 -20.27 13.14 -1.08
CA GLY A 11 -20.63 11.74 -0.89
C GLY A 11 -20.81 11.04 -2.22
N TRP A 12 -21.59 11.63 -3.12
CA TRP A 12 -21.78 11.10 -4.48
C TRP A 12 -20.48 11.07 -5.27
N TYR A 13 -19.64 12.11 -5.17
CA TYR A 13 -18.34 12.12 -5.83
C TYR A 13 -17.45 10.96 -5.37
N MET A 14 -17.29 10.76 -4.05
CA MET A 14 -16.49 9.66 -3.52
C MET A 14 -17.08 8.30 -3.85
N PHE A 15 -18.41 8.16 -3.85
CA PHE A 15 -19.09 6.93 -4.23
C PHE A 15 -18.77 6.54 -5.67
N PHE A 16 -18.97 7.45 -6.63
CA PHE A 16 -18.70 7.17 -8.05
C PHE A 16 -17.22 6.89 -8.31
N VAL A 17 -16.31 7.63 -7.67
CA VAL A 17 -14.86 7.37 -7.79
C VAL A 17 -14.52 5.97 -7.28
N SER A 18 -15.04 5.58 -6.11
CA SER A 18 -14.79 4.26 -5.53
C SER A 18 -15.42 3.14 -6.35
N LEU A 19 -16.65 3.35 -6.83
CA LEU A 19 -17.36 2.41 -7.70
C LEU A 19 -16.61 2.20 -9.01
N TYR A 20 -16.16 3.29 -9.65
CA TYR A 20 -15.43 3.22 -10.90
C TYR A 20 -14.06 2.55 -10.72
N LEU A 21 -13.35 2.87 -9.64
CA LEU A 21 -12.09 2.20 -9.28
C LEU A 21 -12.31 0.70 -9.07
N HIS A 22 -13.39 0.31 -8.39
CA HIS A 22 -13.71 -1.09 -8.15
C HIS A 22 -14.05 -1.83 -9.44
N ILE A 23 -14.90 -1.26 -10.29
CA ILE A 23 -15.23 -1.84 -11.60
C ILE A 23 -13.97 -1.99 -12.45
N TYR A 24 -13.13 -0.95 -12.52
CA TYR A 24 -11.87 -1.00 -13.26
C TYR A 24 -10.95 -2.12 -12.75
N TRP A 25 -10.83 -2.27 -11.42
CA TRP A 25 -10.00 -3.29 -10.80
C TRP A 25 -10.54 -4.71 -11.06
N VAL A 26 -11.85 -4.92 -10.89
CA VAL A 26 -12.50 -6.23 -11.11
C VAL A 26 -12.43 -6.63 -12.58
N LEU A 27 -12.72 -5.71 -13.51
CA LEU A 27 -12.62 -5.98 -14.94
C LEU A 27 -11.17 -6.28 -15.33
N GLY A 28 -10.20 -5.49 -14.86
CA GLY A 28 -8.78 -5.70 -15.12
C GLY A 28 -8.28 -7.05 -14.59
N ALA A 29 -8.66 -7.44 -13.37
CA ALA A 29 -8.29 -8.73 -12.79
C ALA A 29 -8.96 -9.91 -13.53
N THR A 30 -10.24 -9.77 -13.90
CA THR A 30 -10.97 -10.80 -14.64
C THR A 30 -10.38 -11.00 -16.03
N MET A 31 -10.10 -9.91 -16.74
CA MET A 31 -9.43 -9.96 -18.05
C MET A 31 -8.02 -10.53 -17.92
N GLY A 32 -7.23 -10.09 -16.93
CA GLY A 32 -5.89 -10.62 -16.68
C GLY A 32 -5.88 -12.12 -16.42
N ASN A 33 -6.85 -12.64 -15.65
CA ASN A 33 -6.99 -14.07 -15.39
C ASN A 33 -7.45 -14.85 -16.64
N LEU A 34 -8.41 -14.30 -17.38
CA LEU A 34 -8.98 -14.96 -18.57
C LEU A 34 -7.98 -15.01 -19.74
N PHE A 35 -7.24 -13.93 -19.97
CA PHE A 35 -6.24 -13.84 -21.03
C PHE A 35 -4.84 -14.30 -20.59
N GLY A 36 -4.61 -14.48 -19.30
CA GLY A 36 -3.32 -14.90 -18.74
C GLY A 36 -2.86 -16.28 -19.22
N THR A 37 -3.80 -17.17 -19.56
CA THR A 37 -3.51 -18.50 -20.12
C THR A 37 -3.35 -18.51 -21.64
N VAL A 38 -3.84 -17.46 -22.32
CA VAL A 38 -3.84 -17.34 -23.80
C VAL A 38 -2.65 -16.54 -24.30
N LEU A 39 -2.01 -15.71 -23.45
CA LEU A 39 -0.78 -15.01 -23.81
C LEU A 39 0.43 -15.97 -23.77
N PRO A 40 1.07 -16.30 -24.90
CA PRO A 40 2.32 -17.08 -24.94
C PRO A 40 3.54 -16.21 -24.59
N PHE A 41 3.36 -15.17 -23.76
CA PHE A 41 4.43 -14.24 -23.40
C PHE A 41 5.11 -14.71 -22.13
N ASN A 42 6.42 -14.92 -22.21
CA ASN A 42 7.26 -15.09 -21.04
C ASN A 42 7.17 -13.80 -20.20
N LEU A 43 6.38 -13.79 -19.11
CA LEU A 43 6.25 -12.68 -18.16
C LEU A 43 7.53 -12.42 -17.35
N LYS A 44 8.65 -12.96 -17.82
CA LYS A 44 9.98 -12.82 -17.27
C LYS A 44 10.39 -11.34 -17.37
N GLY A 45 10.39 -10.65 -16.23
CA GLY A 45 10.62 -9.21 -16.15
C GLY A 45 9.48 -8.41 -15.50
N VAL A 46 8.27 -8.98 -15.39
CA VAL A 46 7.17 -8.34 -14.64
C VAL A 46 7.51 -8.20 -13.15
N GLU A 47 8.25 -9.16 -12.60
CA GLU A 47 8.77 -9.11 -11.23
C GLU A 47 9.63 -7.86 -10.97
N PHE A 48 10.41 -7.41 -11.97
CA PHE A 48 11.20 -6.19 -11.87
C PHE A 48 10.31 -4.95 -11.72
N SER A 49 9.22 -4.87 -12.48
CA SER A 49 8.26 -3.76 -12.36
C SER A 49 7.59 -3.73 -10.99
N MET A 50 7.23 -4.89 -10.44
CA MET A 50 6.64 -4.97 -9.10
C MET A 50 7.64 -4.49 -8.02
N THR A 51 8.89 -4.96 -8.08
CA THR A 51 9.94 -4.50 -7.16
C THR A 51 10.18 -2.99 -7.28
N ALA A 52 10.24 -2.45 -8.51
CA ALA A 52 10.40 -1.03 -8.75
C ALA A 52 9.23 -0.21 -8.19
N LEU A 53 7.99 -0.67 -8.36
CA LEU A 53 6.81 -0.02 -7.80
C LEU A 53 6.89 0.07 -6.26
N PHE A 54 7.25 -1.03 -5.60
CA PHE A 54 7.42 -1.04 -4.15
C PHE A 54 8.54 -0.09 -3.69
N LEU A 55 9.68 -0.08 -4.38
CA LEU A 55 10.79 0.82 -4.06
C LEU A 55 10.42 2.30 -4.25
N VAL A 56 9.72 2.63 -5.33
CA VAL A 56 9.28 4.01 -5.60
C VAL A 56 8.25 4.45 -4.57
N ILE A 57 7.26 3.60 -4.23
CA ILE A 57 6.28 3.90 -3.19
C ILE A 57 6.97 4.08 -1.84
N PHE A 58 7.95 3.24 -1.50
CA PHE A 58 8.73 3.38 -0.27
C PHE A 58 9.51 4.70 -0.25
N ALA A 59 10.23 5.02 -1.33
CA ALA A 59 10.99 6.27 -1.43
C ALA A 59 10.09 7.51 -1.35
N GLU A 60 8.92 7.47 -2.01
CA GLU A 60 7.95 8.57 -1.96
C GLU A 60 7.36 8.75 -0.56
N ASN A 61 7.05 7.66 0.14
CA ASN A 61 6.61 7.73 1.54
C ASN A 61 7.72 8.24 2.46
N TRP A 62 8.96 7.78 2.29
CA TRP A 62 10.12 8.26 3.03
C TRP A 62 10.30 9.77 2.91
N LEU A 63 10.15 10.31 1.70
CA LEU A 63 10.25 11.76 1.46
C LEU A 63 9.06 12.57 2.01
N LYS A 64 7.86 11.98 2.09
CA LYS A 64 6.64 12.64 2.57
C LYS A 64 6.49 12.59 4.09
N GLU A 65 7.05 11.58 4.76
CA GLU A 65 6.93 11.42 6.21
C GLU A 65 7.79 12.45 6.97
N LYS A 66 7.17 13.18 7.90
CA LYS A 66 7.90 14.10 8.81
C LYS A 66 8.68 13.36 9.90
N SER A 67 8.22 12.16 10.26
CA SER A 67 8.85 11.29 11.25
C SER A 67 9.04 9.92 10.62
N HIS A 68 10.30 9.53 10.43
CA HIS A 68 10.70 8.27 9.82
C HIS A 68 10.53 7.08 10.77
N GLU A 69 10.04 7.29 12.00
CA GLU A 69 9.84 6.23 13.00
C GLU A 69 8.93 5.12 12.47
N SER A 70 7.86 5.47 11.73
CA SER A 70 6.91 4.51 11.18
C SER A 70 7.53 3.65 10.08
N SER A 71 8.22 4.27 9.11
CA SER A 71 8.97 3.55 8.07
C SER A 71 10.05 2.63 8.67
N LEU A 72 10.82 3.10 9.66
CA LEU A 72 11.89 2.31 10.28
C LEU A 72 11.34 1.10 11.05
N LEU A 73 10.22 1.27 11.76
CA LEU A 73 9.54 0.17 12.44
C LEU A 73 9.01 -0.86 11.45
N GLY A 74 8.37 -0.42 10.36
CA GLY A 74 7.89 -1.32 9.32
C GLY A 74 9.02 -2.18 8.74
N LEU A 75 10.17 -1.55 8.49
CA LEU A 75 11.37 -2.23 7.98
C LEU A 75 11.95 -3.22 9.00
N GLY A 76 12.02 -2.83 10.27
CA GLY A 76 12.47 -3.69 11.36
C GLY A 76 11.57 -4.91 11.58
N ILE A 77 10.25 -4.71 11.59
CA ILE A 77 9.26 -5.78 11.72
C ILE A 77 9.38 -6.74 10.52
N ALA A 78 9.46 -6.21 9.30
CA ALA A 78 9.63 -7.01 8.10
C ALA A 78 10.91 -7.86 8.13
N LEU A 79 12.04 -7.30 8.58
CA LEU A 79 13.29 -8.03 8.75
C LEU A 79 13.19 -9.16 9.78
N VAL A 80 12.59 -8.89 10.94
CA VAL A 80 12.41 -9.89 12.00
C VAL A 80 11.56 -11.06 11.50
N PHE A 81 10.41 -10.78 10.88
CA PHE A 81 9.54 -11.84 10.37
C PHE A 81 10.14 -12.58 9.17
N LEU A 82 10.93 -11.90 8.33
CA LEU A 82 11.65 -12.55 7.24
C LEU A 82 12.68 -13.57 7.75
N LEU A 83 13.39 -13.24 8.83
CA LEU A 83 14.41 -14.13 9.43
C LEU A 83 13.78 -15.32 10.17
N ILE A 84 12.64 -15.12 10.84
CA ILE A 84 12.00 -16.17 11.65
C ILE A 84 11.14 -17.11 10.81
N ILE A 85 10.33 -16.58 9.88
CA ILE A 85 9.32 -17.35 9.13
C ILE A 85 9.84 -17.81 7.76
N GLY A 86 10.84 -17.12 7.20
CA GLY A 86 11.37 -17.41 5.88
C GLY A 86 10.57 -16.79 4.73
N LYS A 87 11.17 -16.82 3.53
CA LYS A 87 10.75 -16.00 2.36
C LYS A 87 9.35 -16.34 1.80
N GLU A 88 8.85 -17.56 2.02
CA GLU A 88 7.56 -17.99 1.45
C GLU A 88 6.35 -17.45 2.22
N TYR A 89 6.42 -17.37 3.54
CA TYR A 89 5.27 -17.02 4.38
C TYR A 89 5.46 -15.73 5.19
N PHE A 90 6.57 -14.99 5.02
CA PHE A 90 6.83 -13.80 5.85
C PHE A 90 5.83 -12.65 5.65
N LEU A 91 5.22 -12.54 4.46
CA LEU A 91 4.51 -11.33 4.06
C LEU A 91 3.23 -11.11 4.89
N ILE A 92 2.39 -12.14 5.04
CA ILE A 92 1.13 -12.04 5.79
C ILE A 92 1.37 -11.70 7.28
N PRO A 93 2.22 -12.42 8.03
CA PRO A 93 2.53 -12.12 9.43
C PRO A 93 3.16 -10.73 9.61
N THR A 94 4.02 -10.31 8.69
CA THR A 94 4.63 -8.98 8.70
C THR A 94 3.56 -7.89 8.60
N LEU A 95 2.64 -8.00 7.65
CA LEU A 95 1.58 -7.01 7.45
C LEU A 95 0.66 -6.92 8.68
N ILE A 96 0.31 -8.05 9.28
CA ILE A 96 -0.49 -8.09 10.51
C ILE A 96 0.28 -7.44 11.67
N GLY A 97 1.57 -7.74 11.82
CA GLY A 97 2.43 -7.16 12.86
C GLY A 97 2.57 -5.64 12.73
N ILE A 98 2.83 -5.15 11.52
CA ILE A 98 2.88 -3.71 11.23
C ILE A 98 1.54 -3.06 11.54
N TRP A 99 0.43 -3.65 11.07
CA TRP A 99 -0.90 -3.10 11.29
C TRP A 99 -1.25 -3.01 12.78
N LEU A 100 -0.98 -4.05 13.57
CA LEU A 100 -1.23 -4.05 15.02
C LEU A 100 -0.37 -2.99 15.74
N ILE A 101 0.94 -2.96 15.46
CA ILE A 101 1.88 -2.03 16.12
C ILE A 101 1.53 -0.58 15.76
N LEU A 102 1.23 -0.30 14.49
CA LEU A 102 0.85 1.05 14.06
C LEU A 102 -0.51 1.46 14.62
N THR A 103 -1.51 0.57 14.64
CA THR A 103 -2.83 0.86 15.23
C THR A 103 -2.71 1.21 16.71
N MET A 104 -1.89 0.48 17.46
CA MET A 104 -1.62 0.78 18.87
C MET A 104 -0.83 2.08 19.07
N ARG A 105 0.07 2.43 18.14
CA ARG A 105 0.91 3.63 18.25
C ARG A 105 0.32 4.88 17.60
N ILE A 106 -0.76 4.75 16.83
CA ILE A 106 -1.37 5.85 16.07
C ILE A 106 -1.75 7.02 16.99
N THR A 107 -2.30 6.74 18.17
CA THR A 107 -2.69 7.74 19.17
C THR A 107 -1.49 8.53 19.70
N LYS A 108 -0.32 7.88 19.84
CA LYS A 108 0.90 8.52 20.36
C LYS A 108 1.68 9.25 19.27
N LEU A 109 1.60 8.77 18.03
CA LEU A 109 2.23 9.39 16.87
C LEU A 109 1.52 10.69 16.49
N GLU A 110 0.19 10.74 16.57
CA GLU A 110 -0.62 11.94 16.31
C GLU A 110 -0.27 13.09 17.27
N THR A 111 -0.20 12.80 18.58
CA THR A 111 0.19 13.80 19.61
C THR A 111 1.62 14.34 19.40
N LYS A 112 2.57 13.47 19.02
CA LYS A 112 3.96 13.89 18.77
C LYS A 112 4.07 14.73 17.50
N LEU A 113 3.27 14.41 16.47
CA LEU A 113 3.25 15.16 15.21
C LEU A 113 2.60 16.55 15.38
N GLU A 114 1.60 16.68 16.24
CA GLU A 114 0.99 17.98 16.60
C GLU A 114 1.94 18.85 17.44
N SER A 115 2.72 18.26 18.34
CA SER A 115 3.72 19.02 19.13
C SER A 115 4.91 19.55 18.31
N LEU A 116 5.08 19.07 17.08
CA LEU A 116 6.15 19.47 16.14
C LEU A 116 5.63 20.43 15.05
N LYS A 117 4.35 20.83 15.10
CA LYS A 117 3.77 21.90 14.26
C LYS A 117 3.75 23.21 15.04
#